data_AF-A0A4R3MWV9-F1
#
_entry.id   AF-A0A4R3MWV9-F1
#
_cell.length_a   1.000
_cell.length_b   1.000
_cell.length_c   1.000
_cell.angle_alpha   90.00
_cell.angle_beta   90.00
_cell.angle_gamma   90.00
#
_symmetry.space_group_name_H-M   'P 1'
#
loop_
_entity.id
_entity.type
_entity.pdbx_description
1 polymer ?
#
loop_
_entity_poly.entity_id
_entity_poly.type
_entity_poly.pdbx_seq_one_letter_code
_entity_poly.pdbx_strand_id
1 'polypeptide(L)'
;MSKPKQTIPAEQPDALFGRVVSILDQARGNVVRAVNTNMVLAYCLIGREIVEELQQGEQRAGYGKQVLETLSGHLAQRYGHGFSVPNLQNFRKSYLVYSTRAIAAAPIQYPTGTELIPPRKIHPAGGESGAPLSEQSPSRISHPASTGSPHGFSLQLP
;
A
#
# COMPACT_ATOMS: atom_id res chain seq x y z
N MET A 1 17.55 73.56 33.96
CA MET A 1 17.15 72.14 34.12
C MET A 1 16.21 71.77 32.98
N SER A 2 16.76 71.21 31.91
CA SER A 2 16.02 70.83 30.70
C SER A 2 15.37 69.48 30.90
N LYS A 3 14.05 69.40 30.70
CA LYS A 3 13.28 68.16 30.79
C LYS A 3 13.77 67.14 29.74
N PRO A 4 13.80 65.82 30.04
CA PRO A 4 14.17 64.83 29.04
C PRO A 4 13.03 64.69 28.02
N LYS A 5 13.43 64.75 26.75
CA LYS A 5 12.61 64.49 25.57
C LYS A 5 12.27 62.99 25.57
N GLN A 6 11.01 62.64 25.76
CA GLN A 6 10.54 61.28 25.54
C GLN A 6 10.69 60.96 24.04
N THR A 7 11.66 60.12 23.71
CA THR A 7 11.81 59.55 22.37
C THR A 7 10.80 58.41 22.25
N ILE A 8 9.73 58.64 21.50
CA ILE A 8 8.78 57.60 21.10
C ILE A 8 9.54 56.65 20.14
N PRO A 9 9.62 55.34 20.39
CA PRO A 9 10.27 54.43 19.45
C PRO A 9 9.44 54.36 18.16
N ALA A 10 10.07 54.73 17.04
CA ALA A 10 9.56 54.51 15.70
C ALA A 10 9.75 53.03 15.31
N GLU A 11 8.96 52.14 15.89
CA GLU A 11 8.79 50.76 15.43
C GLU A 11 7.30 50.49 15.46
N GLN A 12 6.64 50.18 14.32
CA GLN A 12 5.36 49.45 14.26
C GLN A 12 4.71 49.33 12.85
N PRO A 13 5.25 49.78 11.70
CA PRO A 13 4.67 49.38 10.40
C PRO A 13 4.91 47.90 10.09
N ASP A 14 6.14 47.44 10.30
CA ASP A 14 6.59 46.11 9.90
C ASP A 14 6.00 44.98 10.76
N ALA A 15 5.75 45.26 12.04
CA ALA A 15 5.14 44.29 12.95
C ALA A 15 3.65 44.05 12.63
N LEU A 16 2.89 45.09 12.27
CA LEU A 16 1.51 44.93 11.82
C LEU A 16 1.47 44.22 10.47
N PHE A 17 2.31 44.65 9.53
CA PHE A 17 2.42 44.04 8.22
C PHE A 17 2.75 42.54 8.31
N GLY A 18 3.75 42.15 9.11
CA GLY A 18 4.12 40.75 9.32
C GLY A 18 2.99 39.91 9.93
N ARG A 19 2.22 40.47 10.88
CA ARG A 19 1.03 39.78 11.42
C ARG A 19 -0.05 39.57 10.37
N VAL A 20 -0.33 40.58 9.53
CA VAL A 20 -1.31 40.47 8.44
C VAL A 20 -0.87 39.44 7.41
N VAL A 21 0.39 39.46 6.98
CA VAL A 21 0.95 38.46 6.06
C VAL A 21 0.83 37.04 6.64
N SER A 22 1.17 36.85 7.92
CA SER A 22 1.04 35.55 8.58
C SER A 22 -0.40 35.02 8.58
N ILE A 23 -1.39 35.89 8.83
CA ILE A 23 -2.82 35.52 8.76
C ILE A 23 -3.17 35.06 7.33
N LEU A 24 -2.72 35.78 6.30
CA LEU A 24 -3.00 35.44 4.91
C LEU A 24 -2.32 34.13 4.48
N ASP A 25 -1.07 33.91 4.88
CA ASP A 25 -0.34 32.68 4.57
C ASP A 25 -0.95 31.46 5.28
N GLN A 26 -1.37 31.61 6.53
CA GLN A 26 -2.09 30.58 7.27
C GLN A 26 -3.43 30.24 6.58
N ALA A 27 -4.20 31.26 6.20
CA ALA A 27 -5.46 31.07 5.47
C ALA A 27 -5.24 30.33 4.15
N ARG A 28 -4.24 30.72 3.35
CA ARG A 28 -3.88 30.03 2.10
C ARG A 28 -3.50 28.57 2.37
N GLY A 29 -2.65 28.33 3.37
CA GLY A 29 -2.23 26.99 3.76
C GLY A 29 -3.41 26.11 4.20
N ASN A 30 -4.37 26.67 4.92
CA ASN A 30 -5.59 25.97 5.33
C ASN A 30 -6.43 25.56 4.13
N VAL A 31 -6.64 26.46 3.16
CA VAL A 31 -7.41 26.16 1.93
C VAL A 31 -6.73 25.05 1.14
N VAL A 32 -5.41 25.13 0.91
CA VAL A 32 -4.67 24.09 0.19
C VAL A 32 -4.80 22.73 0.87
N ARG A 33 -4.65 22.67 2.20
CA ARG A 33 -4.83 21.42 2.95
C ARG A 33 -6.24 20.87 2.82
N ALA A 34 -7.26 21.71 3.01
CA ALA A 34 -8.66 21.28 2.93
C ALA A 34 -8.99 20.73 1.54
N VAL A 35 -8.55 21.41 0.48
CA VAL A 35 -8.72 20.93 -0.91
C VAL A 35 -8.01 19.59 -1.09
N ASN A 36 -6.73 19.48 -0.72
CA ASN A 36 -5.97 18.24 -0.90
C ASN A 36 -6.63 17.05 -0.19
N THR A 37 -7.07 17.25 1.05
CA THR A 37 -7.80 16.21 1.80
C THR A 37 -9.09 15.82 1.09
N ASN A 38 -9.90 16.79 0.66
CA ASN A 38 -11.14 16.50 -0.06
C ASN A 38 -10.91 15.81 -1.40
N MET A 39 -9.84 16.14 -2.13
CA MET A 39 -9.50 15.48 -3.39
C MET A 39 -9.18 14.00 -3.19
N VAL A 40 -8.38 13.67 -2.17
CA VAL A 40 -8.06 12.27 -1.84
C VAL A 40 -9.33 11.49 -1.44
N LEU A 41 -10.20 12.11 -0.64
CA LEU A 41 -11.49 11.51 -0.27
C LEU A 41 -12.37 11.26 -1.50
N ALA A 42 -12.49 12.25 -2.39
CA ALA A 42 -13.28 12.13 -3.62
C ALA A 42 -12.77 10.99 -4.51
N TYR A 43 -11.46 10.86 -4.69
CA TYR A 43 -10.87 9.77 -5.47
C TYR A 43 -11.13 8.40 -4.85
N CYS A 44 -11.11 8.29 -3.52
CA CYS A 44 -11.47 7.04 -2.83
C CYS A 44 -12.95 6.70 -3.03
N LEU A 45 -13.85 7.68 -2.92
CA LEU A 45 -15.28 7.49 -3.16
C LEU A 45 -15.58 7.09 -4.60
N ILE A 46 -14.93 7.70 -5.59
CA ILE A 46 -15.03 7.28 -6.99
C ILE A 46 -14.56 5.83 -7.14
N GLY A 47 -13.48 5.45 -6.47
CA GLY A 47 -13.00 4.07 -6.43
C GLY A 47 -14.04 3.08 -5.91
N ARG A 48 -14.79 3.47 -4.87
CA ARG A 48 -15.92 2.70 -4.32
C ARG A 48 -17.02 2.48 -5.36
N GLU A 49 -17.50 3.55 -5.97
CA GLU A 49 -18.57 3.48 -6.99
C GLU A 49 -18.15 2.58 -8.16
N ILE A 50 -16.89 2.67 -8.59
CA ILE A 50 -16.36 1.78 -9.64
C ILE A 50 -16.39 0.31 -9.20
N VAL A 51 -16.01 -0.01 -7.95
CA VAL A 51 -16.02 -1.40 -7.48
C VAL A 51 -17.45 -1.94 -7.41
N GLU A 52 -18.39 -1.16 -6.89
CA GLU A 52 -19.80 -1.56 -6.78
C GLU A 52 -20.42 -1.80 -8.16
N GLU A 53 -20.15 -0.93 -9.13
CA GLU A 53 -20.61 -1.08 -10.52
C GLU A 53 -20.04 -2.35 -11.18
N LEU A 54 -18.75 -2.65 -10.95
CA LEU A 54 -18.11 -3.82 -11.54
C LEU A 54 -18.60 -5.15 -10.94
N GLN A 55 -18.96 -5.16 -9.65
CA GLN A 55 -19.52 -6.36 -8.99
C GLN A 55 -20.90 -6.72 -9.55
N GLN A 56 -21.70 -5.74 -9.96
CA GLN A 56 -23.00 -5.97 -10.60
C GLN A 56 -22.87 -6.62 -11.99
N GLY A 57 -21.72 -6.47 -12.64
CA GLY A 57 -21.45 -7.00 -13.99
C GLY A 57 -20.47 -8.18 -14.06
N GLU A 58 -20.17 -8.83 -12.94
CA GLU A 58 -19.04 -9.79 -12.79
C GLU A 58 -19.04 -10.94 -13.81
N GLN A 59 -20.21 -11.36 -14.30
CA GLN A 59 -20.33 -12.50 -15.23
C GLN A 59 -19.98 -12.16 -16.69
N ARG A 60 -19.70 -10.89 -17.02
CA ARG A 60 -19.51 -10.44 -18.41
C ARG A 60 -18.04 -10.15 -18.70
N ALA A 61 -17.40 -11.04 -19.46
CA ALA A 61 -16.06 -10.80 -19.98
C ALA A 61 -15.99 -9.45 -20.73
N GLY A 62 -15.01 -8.62 -20.40
CA GLY A 62 -14.81 -7.30 -21.04
C GLY A 62 -15.65 -6.15 -20.49
N TYR A 63 -16.69 -6.40 -19.67
CA TYR A 63 -17.55 -5.36 -19.10
C TYR A 63 -16.75 -4.28 -18.37
N GLY A 64 -15.84 -4.68 -17.49
CA GLY A 64 -15.09 -3.72 -16.69
C GLY A 64 -14.17 -2.80 -17.50
N LYS A 65 -13.70 -3.27 -18.66
CA LYS A 65 -12.92 -2.41 -19.57
C LYS A 65 -13.83 -1.34 -20.20
N GLN A 66 -14.99 -1.75 -20.70
CA GLN A 66 -15.97 -0.84 -21.31
C GLN A 66 -16.49 0.21 -20.32
N VAL A 67 -16.76 -0.18 -19.07
CA VAL A 67 -17.19 0.75 -18.00
C VAL A 67 -16.14 1.84 -17.78
N LEU A 68 -14.87 1.45 -17.63
CA LEU A 68 -13.80 2.42 -17.40
C LEU A 68 -13.54 3.34 -18.59
N GLU A 69 -13.61 2.81 -19.82
CA GLU A 69 -13.44 3.60 -21.05
C GLU A 69 -14.56 4.65 -21.19
N THR A 70 -15.82 4.22 -21.01
CA THR A 70 -17.00 5.10 -21.09
C THR A 70 -16.95 6.17 -20.00
N LEU A 71 -16.67 5.76 -18.75
CA LEU A 71 -16.59 6.68 -17.61
C LEU A 71 -15.46 7.70 -17.80
N SER A 72 -14.30 7.26 -18.31
CA SER A 72 -13.17 8.14 -18.60
C SER A 72 -13.54 9.20 -19.64
N GLY A 73 -14.21 8.81 -20.73
CA GLY A 73 -14.67 9.75 -21.76
C GLY A 73 -15.62 10.82 -21.21
N HIS A 74 -16.64 10.40 -20.44
CA HIS A 74 -17.62 11.32 -19.86
C HIS A 74 -16.99 12.28 -18.84
N LEU A 75 -16.12 11.76 -17.96
CA LEU A 75 -15.45 12.60 -16.96
C LEU A 75 -14.43 13.54 -17.59
N ALA A 76 -13.69 13.11 -18.60
CA ALA A 76 -12.76 13.97 -19.33
C ALA A 76 -13.50 15.09 -20.07
N GLN A 77 -14.68 14.82 -20.64
CA GLN A 77 -15.50 15.84 -21.28
C GLN A 77 -16.01 16.88 -20.28
N ARG A 78 -16.41 16.45 -19.08
CA ARG A 78 -17.04 17.33 -18.07
C ARG A 78 -16.03 18.07 -17.19
N TYR A 79 -14.95 17.41 -16.78
CA TYR A 79 -13.99 17.90 -15.79
C TYR A 79 -12.58 18.07 -16.35
N GLY A 80 -12.31 17.59 -17.56
CA GLY A 80 -11.03 17.72 -18.23
C GLY A 80 -10.00 16.67 -17.78
N HIS A 81 -8.75 17.10 -17.78
CA HIS A 81 -7.57 16.32 -17.41
C HIS A 81 -7.70 15.70 -16.01
N GLY A 82 -7.12 14.51 -15.83
CA GLY A 82 -7.09 13.80 -14.54
C GLY A 82 -8.04 12.62 -14.44
N PHE A 83 -8.93 12.41 -15.41
CA PHE A 83 -9.90 11.31 -15.43
C PHE A 83 -9.65 10.29 -16.54
N SER A 84 -8.38 10.00 -16.83
CA SER A 84 -7.99 8.95 -17.77
C SER A 84 -8.31 7.55 -17.23
N VAL A 85 -8.44 6.55 -18.10
CA VAL A 85 -8.64 5.14 -17.70
C VAL A 85 -7.60 4.67 -16.67
N PRO A 86 -6.29 4.93 -16.81
CA PRO A 86 -5.31 4.61 -15.77
C PRO A 86 -5.59 5.26 -14.42
N ASN A 87 -6.06 6.52 -14.40
CA ASN A 87 -6.40 7.21 -13.16
C ASN A 87 -7.62 6.58 -12.49
N LEU A 88 -8.65 6.21 -13.25
CA LEU A 88 -9.81 5.49 -12.71
C LEU A 88 -9.43 4.13 -12.12
N GLN A 89 -8.49 3.42 -12.75
CA GLN A 89 -7.93 2.19 -12.17
C GLN A 89 -7.19 2.47 -10.85
N ASN A 90 -6.48 3.58 -10.75
CA ASN A 90 -5.81 3.98 -9.51
C ASN A 90 -6.82 4.34 -8.41
N PHE A 91 -7.92 5.02 -8.74
CA PHE A 91 -9.00 5.30 -7.79
C PHE A 91 -9.62 4.00 -7.24
N ARG A 92 -9.94 3.05 -8.13
CA ARG A 92 -10.40 1.71 -7.76
C ARG A 92 -9.41 1.01 -6.83
N LYS A 93 -8.11 1.00 -7.17
CA LYS A 93 -7.06 0.39 -6.34
C LYS A 93 -6.96 1.06 -4.96
N SER A 94 -7.04 2.39 -4.92
CA SER A 94 -7.01 3.15 -3.68
C SER A 94 -8.13 2.69 -2.75
N TYR A 95 -9.38 2.64 -3.24
CA TYR A 95 -10.50 2.15 -2.44
C TYR A 95 -10.27 0.73 -1.93
N LEU A 96 -9.85 -0.20 -2.78
CA LEU A 96 -9.60 -1.58 -2.38
C LEU A 96 -8.53 -1.69 -1.28
N VAL A 97 -7.44 -0.93 -1.38
CA VAL A 97 -6.37 -0.95 -0.37
C VAL A 97 -6.85 -0.40 0.98
N TYR A 98 -7.63 0.69 0.97
CA TYR A 98 -8.10 1.32 2.20
C TYR A 98 -9.32 0.61 2.80
N SER A 99 -10.21 0.02 1.99
CA SER A 99 -11.33 -0.80 2.47
C SER A 99 -10.84 -2.07 3.15
N THR A 100 -9.83 -2.74 2.58
CA THR A 100 -9.20 -3.92 3.21
C THR A 100 -8.56 -3.56 4.56
N ARG A 101 -7.96 -2.38 4.70
CA ARG A 101 -7.43 -1.91 6.00
C ARG A 101 -8.54 -1.60 7.01
N ALA A 102 -9.66 -1.03 6.57
CA ALA A 102 -10.81 -0.79 7.45
C ALA A 102 -11.44 -2.10 7.95
N ILE A 103 -11.46 -3.15 7.11
CA ILE A 103 -11.94 -4.50 7.49
C ILE A 103 -10.91 -5.24 8.35
N ALA A 104 -9.61 -5.06 8.09
CA ALA A 104 -8.52 -5.64 8.88
C ALA A 104 -8.23 -4.87 10.20
N ALA A 105 -8.88 -3.72 10.43
CA ALA A 105 -8.86 -2.98 11.68
C ALA A 105 -9.74 -3.62 12.76
N ALA A 106 -9.70 -4.96 12.88
CA ALA A 106 -9.77 -5.58 14.19
C ALA A 106 -8.75 -4.84 15.09
N PRO A 107 -9.10 -4.53 16.35
CA PRO A 107 -8.36 -3.56 17.15
C PRO A 107 -6.90 -3.94 17.16
N ILE A 108 -6.05 -2.99 16.76
CA ILE A 108 -4.62 -3.13 16.81
C ILE A 108 -4.25 -3.25 18.29
N GLN A 109 -4.20 -4.48 18.80
CA GLN A 109 -3.71 -4.77 20.15
C GLN A 109 -2.19 -4.69 20.11
N TYR A 110 -1.66 -3.47 20.22
CA TYR A 110 -0.36 -3.29 20.82
C TYR A 110 -0.60 -2.90 22.28
N PRO A 111 -0.41 -3.82 23.25
CA PRO A 111 -0.43 -3.42 24.66
C PRO A 111 0.69 -2.40 24.86
N THR A 112 0.32 -1.21 25.32
CA THR A 112 1.26 -0.14 25.65
C THR A 112 2.26 -0.64 26.69
N GLY A 113 3.55 -0.67 26.33
CA GLY A 113 4.65 -0.71 27.29
C GLY A 113 5.17 -2.10 27.69
N THR A 114 5.54 -2.96 26.73
CA THR A 114 6.50 -4.03 27.04
C THR A 114 7.89 -3.58 26.58
N GLU A 115 8.78 -3.30 27.54
CA GLU A 115 10.20 -3.14 27.26
C GLU A 115 10.71 -4.37 26.49
N LEU A 116 11.46 -4.12 25.42
CA LEU A 116 12.15 -5.17 24.67
C LEU A 116 13.19 -5.81 25.61
N ILE A 117 12.89 -6.98 26.15
CA ILE A 117 13.91 -7.82 26.79
C ILE A 117 14.97 -8.09 25.70
N PRO A 118 16.21 -7.60 25.83
CA PRO A 118 17.22 -7.85 24.82
C PRO A 118 17.52 -9.36 24.81
N PRO A 119 17.68 -9.97 23.62
CA PRO A 119 17.93 -11.40 23.54
C PRO A 119 19.24 -11.74 24.28
N ARG A 120 19.14 -12.62 25.27
CA ARG A 120 20.28 -13.16 26.03
C ARG A 120 21.20 -13.84 25.01
N LYS A 121 22.33 -13.22 24.68
CA LYS A 121 23.36 -13.81 23.82
C LYS A 121 23.93 -15.04 24.52
N ILE A 122 23.52 -16.23 24.09
CA ILE A 122 24.18 -17.48 24.48
C ILE A 122 25.32 -17.68 23.48
N HIS A 123 26.53 -17.32 23.88
CA HIS A 123 27.75 -17.79 23.23
C HIS A 123 28.12 -19.13 23.86
N PRO A 124 28.24 -20.24 23.11
CA PRO A 124 28.93 -21.42 23.60
C PRO A 124 30.44 -21.23 23.41
N ALA A 125 31.20 -21.31 24.49
CA ALA A 125 32.66 -21.30 24.50
C ALA A 125 33.18 -22.69 24.89
N GLY A 126 34.06 -23.27 24.05
CA GLY A 126 34.88 -24.48 24.31
C GLY A 126 34.09 -25.80 24.25
N GLY A 127 34.30 -26.69 23.28
CA GLY A 127 35.45 -27.61 23.21
C GLY A 127 35.10 -28.86 24.03
N GLU A 128 34.74 -30.00 23.43
CA GLU A 128 35.71 -31.03 23.07
C GLU A 128 35.37 -31.81 21.79
N SER A 129 36.45 -32.34 21.21
CA SER A 129 36.62 -32.87 19.87
C SER A 129 36.23 -34.35 19.75
N GLY A 130 35.73 -34.75 18.58
CA GLY A 130 35.49 -36.14 18.23
C GLY A 130 34.97 -36.32 16.80
N ALA A 131 35.78 -35.95 15.80
CA ALA A 131 35.67 -36.47 14.43
C ALA A 131 36.91 -37.35 14.16
N PRO A 132 36.89 -38.36 13.27
CA PRO A 132 36.78 -38.14 11.81
C PRO A 132 35.91 -39.20 11.07
N LEU A 133 35.18 -38.82 10.00
CA LEU A 133 35.57 -38.89 8.57
C LEU A 133 36.04 -40.26 8.05
N SER A 134 35.16 -40.94 7.29
CA SER A 134 35.42 -41.86 6.16
C SER A 134 34.07 -42.52 5.79
N GLU A 135 33.71 -42.98 4.59
CA GLU A 135 34.21 -42.95 3.22
C GLU A 135 33.10 -43.62 2.37
N GLN A 136 33.07 -43.33 1.07
CA GLN A 136 32.67 -44.26 -0.01
C GLN A 136 31.20 -44.76 -0.14
N SER A 137 30.54 -44.32 -1.21
CA SER A 137 29.63 -45.16 -2.04
C SER A 137 30.44 -46.30 -2.73
N PRO A 138 29.88 -47.38 -3.35
CA PRO A 138 28.52 -47.57 -3.91
C PRO A 138 27.87 -48.99 -3.82
N SER A 139 26.59 -49.08 -4.21
CA SER A 139 25.85 -50.21 -4.83
C SER A 139 26.00 -51.67 -4.32
N ARG A 140 24.87 -52.29 -3.92
CA ARG A 140 24.58 -53.70 -4.29
C ARG A 140 23.08 -54.02 -4.30
N ILE A 141 22.71 -54.67 -5.39
CA ILE A 141 21.41 -55.22 -5.77
C ILE A 141 21.17 -56.56 -5.07
N SER A 142 19.92 -56.85 -4.70
CA SER A 142 19.37 -58.20 -4.68
C SER A 142 17.97 -58.21 -5.32
N HIS A 143 17.89 -58.85 -6.48
CA HIS A 143 16.67 -59.28 -7.20
C HIS A 143 16.18 -60.65 -6.66
N PRO A 144 15.25 -61.38 -7.30
CA PRO A 144 13.80 -61.13 -7.51
C PRO A 144 12.96 -62.41 -7.23
N ALA A 145 11.63 -62.35 -7.33
CA ALA A 145 10.76 -63.46 -7.78
C ALA A 145 9.33 -62.92 -7.97
N SER A 146 8.82 -62.90 -9.21
CA SER A 146 7.86 -63.89 -9.75
C SER A 146 6.43 -63.38 -9.52
N THR A 147 5.49 -63.29 -10.46
CA THR A 147 5.31 -63.80 -11.83
C THR A 147 3.94 -63.29 -12.27
N GLY A 148 3.70 -63.09 -13.57
CA GLY A 148 2.34 -63.22 -14.13
C GLY A 148 1.68 -62.00 -14.76
N SER A 149 2.28 -61.52 -15.85
CA SER A 149 1.62 -60.99 -17.07
C SER A 149 0.55 -61.94 -17.66
N PRO A 150 -0.09 -61.69 -18.83
CA PRO A 150 -0.43 -60.45 -19.56
C PRO A 150 -1.83 -60.49 -20.26
N HIS A 151 -2.25 -59.36 -20.84
CA HIS A 151 -2.71 -59.19 -22.24
C HIS A 151 -3.27 -57.76 -22.33
N GLY A 152 -2.75 -56.81 -23.12
CA GLY A 152 -2.04 -56.90 -24.38
C GLY A 152 -2.98 -56.42 -25.49
N PHE A 153 -2.79 -55.19 -25.96
CA PHE A 153 -2.69 -54.78 -27.37
C PHE A 153 -3.05 -53.29 -27.57
N SER A 154 -2.02 -52.53 -27.90
CA SER A 154 -2.08 -51.30 -28.71
C SER A 154 -1.78 -51.69 -30.16
N LEU A 155 -2.33 -50.98 -31.15
CA LEU A 155 -1.63 -50.60 -32.40
C LEU A 155 -2.53 -49.73 -33.31
N GLN A 156 -2.15 -48.45 -33.39
CA GLN A 156 -1.81 -47.65 -34.57
C GLN A 156 -2.52 -47.85 -35.93
N LEU A 157 -3.02 -46.70 -36.43
CA LEU A 157 -3.17 -46.15 -37.80
C LEU A 157 -2.83 -47.01 -39.03
N PRO A 158 -3.52 -46.70 -40.14
CA PRO A 158 -2.86 -46.08 -41.30
C PRO A 158 -3.16 -44.58 -41.44
#